data_AF-A0A094L764-F1
#
_entry.id   AF-A0A094L764-F1
#
_cell.length_a   1.000
_cell.length_b   1.000
_cell.length_c   1.000
_cell.angle_alpha   90.00
_cell.angle_beta   90.00
_cell.angle_gamma   90.00
#
_symmetry.space_group_name_H-M   'P 1'
#
loop_
_entity.id
_entity.type
_entity.pdbx_description
1 polymer ?
#
loop_
_entity_poly.entity_id
_entity_poly.type
_entity_poly.pdbx_seq_one_letter_code
_entity_poly.pdbx_strand_id
1 'polypeptide(L)'
;PLVATIASTDMGLLLRDDIFVDFFNTFLNLPVFGQTPIYISSTGRWDLWPELQSHLVRKCPLRGGPLLAGLENPRLPLFCKSSLCLHLVLCQKLLGFIRSGEAAKLLNWRRADRWLLEKCISGSQGMWHFREELTNFWLATERLLGLDESDARQRDLYLSLLHQLKATHLREGSSIVTLCGTIVGSLLKARHVQPIGTRREILSKMQERALFVIQSYWLPKFFIHCKMGMKEEKSCWPLLQEYQERLLQANLQEPSGFSENLFTMHIKRSQGLSGPYCSKKAKAEIWALVKEGRDTQEMKMPSFQVQPERQTGPAGSTKESHLDKDALGPIPQQSEHPANAAFGGKGGATSPKRPRPNAEQVFHLEDRCEEKVLSNPHSSTPLVQLPCPEKPVKTLSFLHWALSAEGCAGRPFRDFLKSQDLSVETCLLDLWHDLEEFLPAVLDPSRENSFFLRHLIGEKICRTYLEEDTIRQLPLETRTLRSLRDHLMSGEFSPWIFRAQKEICKVLCFFYEEFLADDDRTFLQFMVKGVHG
;
A
#
# COMPACT_ATOMS: atom_id res chain seq x y z
N PRO A 1 -22.17 11.06 -3.95
CA PRO A 1 -21.24 10.48 -2.96
C PRO A 1 -20.85 9.05 -3.36
N LEU A 2 -19.59 8.66 -3.21
CA LEU A 2 -19.15 7.29 -3.54
C LEU A 2 -19.60 6.34 -2.42
N VAL A 3 -20.43 5.35 -2.75
CA VAL A 3 -20.86 4.31 -1.79
C VAL A 3 -20.75 2.96 -2.48
N ALA A 4 -19.74 2.17 -2.12
CA ALA A 4 -19.77 0.74 -2.38
C ALA A 4 -20.94 0.15 -1.57
N THR A 5 -21.91 -0.46 -2.26
CA THR A 5 -23.19 -0.86 -1.65
C THR A 5 -23.05 -2.13 -0.82
N ILE A 6 -22.66 -1.96 0.45
CA ILE A 6 -22.85 -2.99 1.48
C ILE A 6 -24.36 -3.18 1.75
N ALA A 7 -24.76 -4.41 2.11
CA ALA A 7 -26.17 -4.80 2.19
C ALA A 7 -26.97 -4.17 3.35
N SER A 8 -26.29 -3.52 4.30
CA SER A 8 -26.89 -2.85 5.46
C SER A 8 -26.00 -1.68 5.90
N THR A 9 -26.58 -0.70 6.58
CA THR A 9 -25.86 0.35 7.33
C THR A 9 -25.94 0.16 8.85
N ASP A 10 -26.73 -0.80 9.33
CA ASP A 10 -26.85 -1.18 10.74
C ASP A 10 -25.59 -1.95 11.17
N MET A 11 -24.77 -1.37 12.05
CA MET A 11 -23.55 -2.01 12.53
C MET A 11 -23.82 -3.24 13.40
N GLY A 12 -24.94 -3.30 14.11
CA GLY A 12 -25.35 -4.49 14.88
C GLY A 12 -25.67 -5.71 14.00
N LEU A 13 -26.06 -5.49 12.74
CA LEU A 13 -26.17 -6.55 11.72
C LEU A 13 -24.82 -6.83 11.04
N LEU A 14 -24.07 -5.80 10.65
CA LEU A 14 -22.78 -5.97 9.95
C LEU A 14 -21.74 -6.70 10.81
N LEU A 15 -21.68 -6.45 12.12
CA LEU A 15 -20.76 -7.10 13.06
C LEU A 15 -21.07 -8.60 13.31
N ARG A 16 -22.12 -9.16 12.70
CA ARG A 16 -22.39 -10.60 12.69
C ARG A 16 -21.65 -11.35 11.57
N ASP A 17 -21.19 -10.63 10.54
CA ASP A 17 -20.35 -11.19 9.47
C ASP A 17 -18.87 -11.05 9.86
N ASP A 18 -18.25 -12.15 10.27
CA ASP A 18 -16.82 -12.20 10.62
C ASP A 18 -15.91 -11.64 9.51
N ILE A 19 -16.33 -11.74 8.24
CA ILE A 19 -15.56 -11.21 7.10
C ILE A 19 -15.64 -9.68 7.09
N PHE A 20 -16.84 -9.11 7.28
CA PHE A 20 -16.99 -7.66 7.46
C PHE A 20 -16.17 -7.17 8.65
N VAL A 21 -16.20 -7.88 9.78
CA VAL A 21 -15.44 -7.54 10.99
C VAL A 21 -13.94 -7.46 10.71
N ASP A 22 -13.36 -8.41 9.96
CA ASP A 22 -11.93 -8.38 9.58
C ASP A 22 -11.57 -7.15 8.72
N PHE A 23 -12.35 -6.90 7.66
CA PHE A 23 -12.13 -5.74 6.79
C PHE A 23 -12.31 -4.40 7.53
N PHE A 24 -13.32 -4.31 8.41
CA PHE A 24 -13.63 -3.10 9.15
C PHE A 24 -12.63 -2.84 10.28
N ASN A 25 -12.19 -3.87 11.01
CA ASN A 25 -11.09 -3.76 11.98
C ASN A 25 -9.79 -3.33 11.28
N THR A 26 -9.48 -3.90 10.11
CA THR A 26 -8.31 -3.51 9.31
C THR A 26 -8.36 -2.04 8.91
N PHE A 27 -9.54 -1.54 8.52
CA PHE A 27 -9.77 -0.14 8.23
C PHE A 27 -9.65 0.76 9.48
N LEU A 28 -10.23 0.37 10.61
CA LEU A 28 -10.18 1.11 11.88
C LEU A 28 -8.76 1.19 12.48
N ASN A 29 -7.90 0.22 12.13
CA ASN A 29 -6.50 0.17 12.51
C ASN A 29 -5.58 1.00 11.58
N LEU A 30 -6.12 1.68 10.55
CA LEU A 30 -5.31 2.57 9.71
C LEU A 30 -4.72 3.71 10.56
N PRO A 31 -3.42 4.03 10.41
CA PRO A 31 -2.71 4.94 11.30
C PRO A 31 -3.29 6.36 11.34
N VAL A 32 -4.01 6.79 10.29
CA VAL A 32 -4.62 8.13 10.17
C VAL A 32 -5.66 8.44 11.26
N PHE A 33 -6.38 7.45 11.78
CA PHE A 33 -7.44 7.69 12.78
C PHE A 33 -6.86 7.94 14.17
N GLY A 34 -7.47 8.84 14.95
CA GLY A 34 -7.10 9.06 16.35
C GLY A 34 -7.46 7.86 17.20
N GLN A 35 -8.74 7.54 17.31
CA GLN A 35 -9.23 6.34 18.00
C GLN A 35 -9.26 5.14 17.03
N THR A 36 -8.62 4.05 17.46
CA THR A 36 -8.66 2.72 16.83
C THR A 36 -9.46 1.76 17.73
N PRO A 37 -10.76 1.52 17.44
CA PRO A 37 -11.54 0.46 18.05
C PRO A 37 -11.35 -0.86 17.27
N ILE A 38 -11.24 -1.99 17.98
CA ILE A 38 -11.14 -3.34 17.40
C ILE A 38 -12.22 -4.22 18.02
N TYR A 39 -13.04 -4.86 17.17
CA TYR A 39 -14.07 -5.80 17.60
C TYR A 39 -13.59 -7.24 17.55
N ILE A 40 -13.77 -7.98 18.66
CA ILE A 40 -13.44 -9.40 18.80
C ILE A 40 -14.76 -10.18 18.78
N SER A 41 -15.18 -10.63 17.60
CA SER A 41 -16.48 -11.30 17.38
C SER A 41 -16.69 -12.51 18.30
N SER A 42 -15.67 -13.36 18.45
CA SER A 42 -15.69 -14.54 19.32
C SER A 42 -15.99 -14.26 20.80
N THR A 43 -15.85 -13.01 21.27
CA THR A 43 -16.17 -12.62 22.65
C THR A 43 -17.15 -11.45 22.76
N GLY A 44 -17.68 -10.95 21.63
CA GLY A 44 -18.55 -9.77 21.58
C GLY A 44 -17.91 -8.51 22.18
N ARG A 45 -16.59 -8.35 22.10
CA ARG A 45 -15.84 -7.35 22.86
C ARG A 45 -15.23 -6.28 21.98
N TRP A 46 -15.24 -5.04 22.48
CA TRP A 46 -14.48 -3.93 21.92
C TRP A 46 -13.22 -3.66 22.74
N ASP A 47 -12.06 -3.79 22.10
CA ASP A 47 -10.78 -3.30 22.60
C ASP A 47 -10.52 -1.92 21.95
N LEU A 48 -10.22 -0.91 22.76
CA LEU A 48 -10.08 0.49 22.32
C LEU A 48 -8.65 0.96 22.52
N TRP A 49 -8.06 1.57 21.49
CA TRP A 49 -6.79 2.28 21.59
C TRP A 49 -6.87 3.71 21.03
N PRO A 50 -6.64 4.78 21.83
CA PRO A 50 -6.29 4.76 23.26
C PRO A 50 -7.39 4.14 24.14
N GLU A 51 -7.04 3.71 25.35
CA GLU A 51 -8.02 3.23 26.31
C GLU A 51 -8.93 4.37 26.81
N LEU A 52 -10.24 4.10 26.90
CA LEU A 52 -11.17 5.01 27.56
C LEU A 52 -11.01 4.94 29.08
N GLN A 53 -11.02 6.12 29.73
CA GLN A 53 -10.98 6.22 31.18
C GLN A 53 -12.17 5.47 31.82
N SER A 54 -11.89 4.69 32.87
CA SER A 54 -12.87 3.81 33.53
C SER A 54 -14.17 4.50 33.98
N HIS A 55 -14.15 5.80 34.28
CA HIS A 55 -15.35 6.56 34.64
C HIS A 55 -16.22 6.94 33.43
N LEU A 56 -15.64 7.10 32.24
CA LEU A 56 -16.37 7.27 30.98
C LEU A 56 -17.00 5.94 30.56
N VAL A 57 -16.25 4.83 30.72
CA VAL A 57 -16.77 3.47 30.48
C VAL A 57 -17.95 3.13 31.39
N ARG A 58 -18.01 3.66 32.63
CA ARG A 58 -19.16 3.51 33.53
C ARG A 58 -20.38 4.36 33.14
N LYS A 59 -20.19 5.48 32.43
CA LYS A 59 -21.29 6.36 31.97
C LYS A 59 -21.88 5.91 30.63
N CYS A 60 -21.10 5.22 29.80
CA CYS A 60 -21.59 4.60 28.58
C CYS A 60 -22.48 3.39 28.92
N PRO A 61 -23.73 3.31 28.43
CA PRO A 61 -24.58 2.13 28.65
C PRO A 61 -23.90 0.86 28.12
N LEU A 62 -23.96 -0.23 28.91
CA LEU A 62 -23.29 -1.52 28.70
C LEU A 62 -23.82 -2.35 27.49
N ARG A 63 -24.29 -1.68 26.43
CA ARG A 63 -24.77 -2.25 25.17
C ARG A 63 -24.05 -1.71 23.93
N GLY A 64 -22.99 -0.91 24.10
CA GLY A 64 -22.19 -0.39 22.98
C GLY A 64 -22.87 0.64 22.07
N GLY A 65 -24.16 0.93 22.25
CA GLY A 65 -24.94 1.83 21.38
C GLY A 65 -24.25 3.16 21.00
N PRO A 66 -23.68 3.94 21.94
CA PRO A 66 -22.98 5.18 21.60
C PRO A 66 -21.70 4.97 20.79
N LEU A 67 -20.99 3.85 21.01
CA LEU A 67 -19.83 3.45 20.20
C LEU A 67 -20.27 3.03 18.79
N LEU A 68 -21.36 2.25 18.67
CA LEU A 68 -21.91 1.85 17.37
C LEU A 68 -22.38 3.07 16.57
N ALA A 69 -23.12 4.01 17.18
CA ALA A 69 -23.50 5.27 16.53
C ALA A 69 -22.28 6.12 16.13
N GLY A 70 -21.22 6.11 16.95
CA GLY A 70 -19.93 6.72 16.65
C GLY A 70 -19.10 5.99 15.58
N LEU A 71 -19.51 4.80 15.14
CA LEU A 71 -18.95 4.07 14.00
C LEU A 71 -19.84 4.23 12.75
N GLU A 72 -21.16 4.09 12.91
CA GLU A 72 -22.17 4.22 11.84
C GLU A 72 -22.12 5.58 11.15
N ASN A 73 -22.00 6.67 11.92
CA ASN A 73 -22.07 8.03 11.36
C ASN A 73 -20.75 8.49 10.71
N PRO A 74 -19.59 8.53 11.39
CA PRO A 74 -18.35 9.00 10.78
C PRO A 74 -17.49 7.91 10.12
N ARG A 75 -17.44 6.68 10.66
CA ARG A 75 -16.47 5.66 10.20
C ARG A 75 -16.99 4.79 9.05
N LEU A 76 -18.25 4.35 9.10
CA LEU A 76 -18.82 3.47 8.07
C LEU A 76 -18.88 4.14 6.67
N PRO A 77 -19.25 5.43 6.51
CA PRO A 77 -19.22 6.08 5.20
C PRO A 77 -17.79 6.25 4.65
N LEU A 78 -16.80 6.45 5.52
CA LEU A 78 -15.39 6.46 5.13
C LEU A 78 -14.91 5.08 4.69
N PHE A 79 -15.35 4.01 5.36
CA PHE A 79 -15.10 2.64 4.91
C PHE A 79 -15.73 2.39 3.54
N CYS A 80 -16.98 2.78 3.29
CA CYS A 80 -17.63 2.62 1.98
C CYS A 80 -16.97 3.44 0.83
N LYS A 81 -16.17 4.47 1.15
CA LYS A 81 -15.29 5.18 0.20
C LYS A 81 -13.93 4.49 -0.04
N SER A 82 -13.53 3.57 0.83
CA SER A 82 -12.20 2.94 0.83
C SER A 82 -12.02 1.90 -0.26
N SER A 83 -10.75 1.64 -0.61
CA SER A 83 -10.38 0.45 -1.39
C SER A 83 -10.69 -0.86 -0.65
N LEU A 84 -10.60 -0.88 0.70
CA LEU A 84 -10.89 -2.07 1.52
C LEU A 84 -12.35 -2.53 1.37
N CYS A 85 -13.31 -1.62 1.31
CA CYS A 85 -14.71 -1.98 1.07
C CYS A 85 -14.93 -2.59 -0.33
N LEU A 86 -14.19 -2.14 -1.36
CA LEU A 86 -14.24 -2.78 -2.68
C LEU A 86 -13.64 -4.19 -2.66
N HIS A 87 -12.59 -4.42 -1.85
CA HIS A 87 -12.05 -5.76 -1.63
C HIS A 87 -13.03 -6.66 -0.86
N LEU A 88 -13.77 -6.13 0.12
CA LEU A 88 -14.87 -6.84 0.79
C LEU A 88 -15.97 -7.24 -0.20
N VAL A 89 -16.45 -6.32 -1.04
CA VAL A 89 -17.47 -6.61 -2.07
C VAL A 89 -16.99 -7.69 -3.04
N LEU A 90 -15.72 -7.65 -3.46
CA LEU A 90 -15.13 -8.71 -4.28
C LEU A 90 -15.03 -10.04 -3.52
N CYS A 91 -14.56 -10.03 -2.26
CA CYS A 91 -14.50 -11.21 -1.40
C CYS A 91 -15.88 -11.87 -1.27
N GLN A 92 -16.93 -11.10 -1.02
CA GLN A 92 -18.31 -11.58 -0.96
C GLN A 92 -18.79 -12.19 -2.29
N LYS A 93 -18.41 -11.62 -3.44
CA LYS A 93 -18.69 -12.22 -4.78
C LYS A 93 -17.92 -13.53 -5.02
N LEU A 94 -16.69 -13.66 -4.50
CA LEU A 94 -15.92 -14.91 -4.59
C LEU A 94 -16.49 -15.98 -3.65
N LEU A 95 -16.81 -15.63 -2.41
CA LEU A 95 -17.44 -16.54 -1.44
C LEU A 95 -18.83 -17.00 -1.89
N GLY A 96 -19.64 -16.12 -2.48
CA GLY A 96 -20.91 -16.49 -3.09
C GLY A 96 -20.75 -17.53 -4.21
N PHE A 97 -19.70 -17.37 -5.04
CA PHE A 97 -19.34 -18.36 -6.06
C PHE A 97 -18.84 -19.68 -5.43
N ILE A 98 -17.99 -19.65 -4.40
CA ILE A 98 -17.52 -20.88 -3.73
C ILE A 98 -18.69 -21.65 -3.10
N ARG A 99 -19.68 -20.95 -2.53
CA ARG A 99 -20.87 -21.53 -1.90
C ARG A 99 -21.88 -22.10 -2.91
N SER A 100 -21.92 -21.58 -4.15
CA SER A 100 -22.80 -22.06 -5.23
C SER A 100 -22.63 -23.55 -5.51
N GLY A 101 -23.76 -24.24 -5.70
CA GLY A 101 -23.78 -25.66 -6.08
C GLY A 101 -23.37 -25.89 -7.53
N GLU A 102 -23.58 -24.91 -8.40
CA GLU A 102 -23.21 -24.90 -9.81
C GLU A 102 -21.69 -24.81 -9.96
N ALA A 103 -21.05 -23.87 -9.25
CA ALA A 103 -19.60 -23.72 -9.21
C ALA A 103 -18.91 -24.97 -8.64
N ALA A 104 -19.44 -25.53 -7.55
CA ALA A 104 -18.93 -26.75 -6.94
C ALA A 104 -18.94 -27.95 -7.91
N LYS A 105 -19.99 -28.08 -8.72
CA LYS A 105 -20.09 -29.10 -9.79
C LYS A 105 -19.11 -28.82 -10.93
N LEU A 106 -19.07 -27.58 -11.43
CA LEU A 106 -18.22 -27.17 -12.55
C LEU A 106 -16.72 -27.40 -12.27
N LEU A 107 -16.29 -27.13 -11.04
CA LEU A 107 -14.89 -27.20 -10.61
C LEU A 107 -14.56 -28.48 -9.81
N ASN A 108 -15.51 -29.41 -9.69
CA ASN A 108 -15.40 -30.68 -8.95
C ASN A 108 -14.94 -30.51 -7.47
N TRP A 109 -15.36 -29.42 -6.80
CA TRP A 109 -15.00 -29.14 -5.41
C TRP A 109 -15.84 -29.94 -4.41
N ARG A 110 -15.18 -30.64 -3.48
CA ARG A 110 -15.83 -31.30 -2.34
C ARG A 110 -16.23 -30.28 -1.28
N ARG A 111 -17.01 -30.71 -0.27
CA ARG A 111 -17.30 -29.88 0.92
C ARG A 111 -16.02 -29.39 1.61
N ALA A 112 -15.04 -30.27 1.79
CA ALA A 112 -13.74 -29.93 2.37
C ALA A 112 -12.94 -28.93 1.51
N ASP A 113 -12.97 -29.07 0.17
CA ASP A 113 -12.31 -28.11 -0.73
C ASP A 113 -12.91 -26.71 -0.59
N ARG A 114 -14.25 -26.61 -0.59
CA ARG A 114 -14.96 -25.33 -0.42
C ARG A 114 -14.67 -24.69 0.93
N TRP A 115 -14.77 -25.46 2.02
CA TRP A 115 -14.44 -24.97 3.36
C TRP A 115 -13.01 -24.42 3.45
N LEU A 116 -12.02 -25.13 2.89
CA LEU A 116 -10.63 -24.67 2.92
C LEU A 116 -10.43 -23.43 2.05
N LEU A 117 -11.01 -23.41 0.84
CA LEU A 117 -10.93 -22.26 -0.06
C LEU A 117 -11.60 -21.02 0.53
N GLU A 118 -12.76 -21.17 1.20
CA GLU A 118 -13.37 -20.09 1.97
C GLU A 118 -12.42 -19.58 3.06
N LYS A 119 -11.75 -20.46 3.81
CA LYS A 119 -10.74 -20.05 4.81
C LYS A 119 -9.53 -19.33 4.21
N CYS A 120 -9.07 -19.72 3.01
CA CYS A 120 -7.94 -19.08 2.34
C CYS A 120 -8.27 -17.69 1.76
N ILE A 121 -9.52 -17.44 1.35
CA ILE A 121 -9.93 -16.17 0.72
C ILE A 121 -10.67 -15.21 1.66
N SER A 122 -11.20 -15.70 2.79
CA SER A 122 -11.93 -14.88 3.75
C SER A 122 -11.03 -13.85 4.41
N GLY A 123 -11.52 -12.61 4.49
CA GLY A 123 -10.82 -11.49 5.12
C GLY A 123 -9.81 -10.79 4.20
N SER A 124 -9.26 -9.72 4.75
CA SER A 124 -8.36 -8.77 4.11
C SER A 124 -7.03 -9.40 3.68
N GLN A 125 -6.43 -10.24 4.52
CA GLN A 125 -5.15 -10.91 4.23
C GLN A 125 -5.30 -11.96 3.13
N GLY A 126 -6.35 -12.79 3.16
CA GLY A 126 -6.64 -13.76 2.10
C GLY A 126 -6.82 -13.07 0.74
N MET A 127 -7.59 -11.99 0.71
CA MET A 127 -7.75 -11.15 -0.49
C MET A 127 -6.45 -10.44 -0.92
N TRP A 128 -5.55 -10.11 0.01
CA TRP A 128 -4.24 -9.52 -0.32
C TRP A 128 -3.30 -10.53 -0.98
N HIS A 129 -3.29 -11.79 -0.52
CA HIS A 129 -2.54 -12.87 -1.16
C HIS A 129 -3.13 -13.30 -2.51
N PHE A 130 -4.42 -13.06 -2.76
CA PHE A 130 -5.11 -13.35 -4.03
C PHE A 130 -5.00 -12.21 -5.09
N ARG A 131 -4.12 -11.22 -4.89
CA ARG A 131 -4.07 -10.03 -5.77
C ARG A 131 -3.44 -10.31 -7.14
N GLU A 132 -4.31 -10.55 -8.11
CA GLU A 132 -3.98 -10.69 -9.54
C GLU A 132 -4.23 -9.41 -10.36
N GLU A 133 -3.73 -9.36 -11.61
CA GLU A 133 -3.97 -8.24 -12.53
C GLU A 133 -5.48 -7.99 -12.74
N LEU A 134 -6.25 -9.06 -12.97
CA LEU A 134 -7.71 -9.01 -13.14
C LEU A 134 -8.42 -8.47 -11.90
N THR A 135 -7.94 -8.82 -10.70
CA THR A 135 -8.47 -8.34 -9.42
C THR A 135 -8.32 -6.82 -9.33
N ASN A 136 -7.15 -6.28 -9.70
CA ASN A 136 -6.92 -4.84 -9.73
C ASN A 136 -7.78 -4.12 -10.80
N PHE A 137 -7.92 -4.70 -12.00
CA PHE A 137 -8.83 -4.18 -13.03
C PHE A 137 -10.30 -4.15 -12.56
N TRP A 138 -10.75 -5.23 -11.91
CA TRP A 138 -12.12 -5.35 -11.40
C TRP A 138 -12.42 -4.25 -10.36
N LEU A 139 -11.50 -4.04 -9.41
CA LEU A 139 -11.61 -3.02 -8.37
C LEU A 139 -11.58 -1.59 -8.93
N ALA A 140 -10.69 -1.32 -9.89
CA ALA A 140 -10.60 -0.03 -10.57
C ALA A 140 -11.88 0.27 -11.38
N THR A 141 -12.44 -0.75 -12.04
CA THR A 141 -13.69 -0.63 -12.79
C THR A 141 -14.90 -0.45 -11.87
N GLU A 142 -15.00 -1.19 -10.76
CA GLU A 142 -16.07 -1.01 -9.76
C GLU A 142 -16.08 0.43 -9.22
N ARG A 143 -14.90 0.95 -8.88
CA ARG A 143 -14.75 2.36 -8.43
C ARG A 143 -15.21 3.36 -9.48
N LEU A 144 -14.91 3.10 -10.76
CA LEU A 144 -15.28 3.96 -11.88
C LEU A 144 -16.79 3.92 -12.17
N LEU A 145 -17.42 2.74 -12.06
CA LEU A 145 -18.87 2.56 -12.20
C LEU A 145 -19.66 3.15 -11.03
N GLY A 146 -19.05 3.25 -9.84
CA GLY A 146 -19.61 3.94 -8.68
C GLY A 146 -19.60 5.47 -8.74
N LEU A 147 -19.04 6.07 -9.79
CA LEU A 147 -19.09 7.51 -10.05
C LEU A 147 -20.25 7.88 -10.99
N ASP A 148 -20.75 9.10 -10.86
CA ASP A 148 -21.64 9.72 -11.83
C ASP A 148 -20.83 10.58 -12.82
N GLU A 149 -20.86 10.22 -14.12
CA GLU A 149 -20.21 10.99 -15.20
C GLU A 149 -20.90 12.35 -15.43
N SER A 150 -22.14 12.50 -14.93
CA SER A 150 -22.99 13.68 -15.03
C SER A 150 -22.72 14.71 -13.92
N ASP A 151 -22.24 14.29 -12.75
CA ASP A 151 -21.87 15.19 -11.66
C ASP A 151 -20.55 15.89 -12.01
N ALA A 152 -20.61 17.20 -12.25
CA ALA A 152 -19.45 18.03 -12.53
C ALA A 152 -18.35 17.93 -11.44
N ARG A 153 -18.71 17.62 -10.18
CA ARG A 153 -17.76 17.43 -9.07
C ARG A 153 -17.03 16.08 -9.13
N GLN A 154 -17.57 15.10 -9.84
CA GLN A 154 -17.02 13.75 -9.98
C GLN A 154 -16.38 13.51 -11.35
N ARG A 155 -16.75 14.30 -12.36
CA ARG A 155 -16.29 14.19 -13.75
C ARG A 155 -14.77 14.12 -13.91
N ASP A 156 -14.02 14.99 -13.25
CA ASP A 156 -12.55 15.02 -13.38
C ASP A 156 -11.90 13.78 -12.76
N LEU A 157 -12.42 13.31 -11.62
CA LEU A 157 -12.00 12.06 -11.00
C LEU A 157 -12.32 10.85 -11.88
N TYR A 158 -13.51 10.82 -12.49
CA TYR A 158 -13.92 9.79 -13.45
C TYR A 158 -12.98 9.75 -14.66
N LEU A 159 -12.68 10.91 -15.26
CA LEU A 159 -11.77 11.00 -16.42
C LEU A 159 -10.34 10.60 -16.05
N SER A 160 -9.84 11.01 -14.88
CA SER A 160 -8.52 10.60 -14.36
C SER A 160 -8.44 9.08 -14.18
N LEU A 161 -9.42 8.48 -13.51
CA LEU A 161 -9.47 7.02 -13.29
C LEU A 161 -9.66 6.25 -14.61
N LEU A 162 -10.42 6.77 -15.58
CA LEU A 162 -10.56 6.16 -16.90
C LEU A 162 -9.25 6.21 -17.71
N HIS A 163 -8.50 7.31 -17.63
CA HIS A 163 -7.17 7.39 -18.26
C HIS A 163 -6.17 6.45 -17.58
N GLN A 164 -6.18 6.36 -16.26
CA GLN A 164 -5.38 5.40 -15.51
C GLN A 164 -5.73 3.95 -15.88
N LEU A 165 -7.01 3.57 -15.88
CA LEU A 165 -7.50 2.25 -16.29
C LEU A 165 -7.03 1.88 -17.71
N LYS A 166 -7.09 2.84 -18.64
CA LYS A 166 -6.54 2.68 -20.00
C LYS A 166 -5.03 2.48 -19.99
N ALA A 167 -4.32 3.24 -19.16
CA ALA A 167 -2.87 3.21 -19.05
C ALA A 167 -2.32 1.99 -18.29
N THR A 168 -3.12 1.31 -17.45
CA THR A 168 -2.69 0.12 -16.69
C THR A 168 -3.20 -1.19 -17.27
N HIS A 169 -4.46 -1.24 -17.72
CA HIS A 169 -5.15 -2.51 -18.02
C HIS A 169 -5.68 -2.62 -19.45
N LEU A 170 -5.80 -1.54 -20.23
CA LEU A 170 -6.42 -1.58 -21.58
C LEU A 170 -5.41 -1.38 -22.71
N ARG A 171 -4.17 -1.85 -22.52
CA ARG A 171 -3.12 -1.85 -23.54
C ARG A 171 -3.05 -3.14 -24.32
N GLU A 172 -2.51 -3.05 -25.52
CA GLU A 172 -1.99 -4.18 -26.28
C GLU A 172 -1.04 -5.02 -25.41
N GLY A 173 -1.16 -6.35 -25.45
CA GLY A 173 -0.44 -7.29 -24.58
C GLY A 173 -1.03 -7.54 -23.19
N SER A 174 -1.98 -6.74 -22.69
CA SER A 174 -2.59 -6.99 -21.37
C SER A 174 -3.54 -8.21 -21.37
N SER A 175 -3.69 -8.85 -20.21
CA SER A 175 -4.60 -10.00 -20.06
C SER A 175 -6.07 -9.59 -20.28
N ILE A 176 -6.45 -8.38 -19.86
CA ILE A 176 -7.79 -7.81 -20.07
C ILE A 176 -8.08 -7.58 -21.55
N VAL A 177 -7.15 -7.01 -22.32
CA VAL A 177 -7.36 -6.80 -23.77
C VAL A 177 -7.44 -8.13 -24.51
N THR A 178 -6.67 -9.13 -24.09
CA THR A 178 -6.75 -10.49 -24.64
C THR A 178 -8.11 -11.13 -24.34
N LEU A 179 -8.58 -11.06 -23.10
CA LEU A 179 -9.87 -11.62 -22.66
C LEU A 179 -11.10 -10.90 -23.25
N CYS A 180 -11.01 -9.58 -23.40
CA CYS A 180 -12.11 -8.72 -23.79
C CYS A 180 -11.96 -8.13 -25.22
N GLY A 181 -11.09 -8.67 -26.07
CA GLY A 181 -10.67 -8.02 -27.33
C GLY A 181 -11.81 -7.53 -28.23
N THR A 182 -12.89 -8.31 -28.39
CA THR A 182 -14.08 -7.92 -29.16
C THR A 182 -14.86 -6.74 -28.55
N ILE A 183 -14.80 -6.58 -27.22
CA ILE A 183 -15.44 -5.48 -26.49
C ILE A 183 -14.50 -4.27 -26.46
N VAL A 184 -13.21 -4.46 -26.15
CA VAL A 184 -12.19 -3.42 -26.04
C VAL A 184 -12.04 -2.64 -27.36
N GLY A 185 -12.13 -3.31 -28.50
CA GLY A 185 -12.08 -2.67 -29.82
C GLY A 185 -13.13 -1.57 -30.01
N SER A 186 -14.26 -1.63 -29.30
CA SER A 186 -15.28 -0.56 -29.29
C SER A 186 -14.88 0.62 -28.38
N LEU A 187 -14.28 0.34 -27.22
CA LEU A 187 -13.88 1.33 -26.22
C LEU A 187 -12.67 2.17 -26.67
N LEU A 188 -11.71 1.55 -27.36
CA LEU A 188 -10.50 2.23 -27.86
C LEU A 188 -10.77 3.09 -29.11
N LYS A 189 -11.76 2.70 -29.94
CA LYS A 189 -12.18 3.47 -31.12
C LYS A 189 -13.05 4.69 -30.77
N ALA A 190 -13.66 4.73 -29.58
CA ALA A 190 -14.55 5.80 -29.12
C ALA A 190 -13.79 7.08 -28.71
N ARG A 191 -13.04 7.71 -29.64
CA ARG A 191 -12.24 8.91 -29.33
C ARG A 191 -13.05 10.19 -29.10
N HIS A 192 -14.23 10.36 -29.72
CA HIS A 192 -15.14 11.48 -29.42
C HIS A 192 -16.61 11.03 -29.39
N VAL A 193 -17.36 11.62 -28.45
CA VAL A 193 -18.83 11.56 -28.26
C VAL A 193 -19.46 10.16 -28.50
N GLN A 194 -19.42 9.31 -27.48
CA GLN A 194 -20.41 8.25 -27.31
C GLN A 194 -21.37 8.62 -26.15
N PRO A 195 -22.62 8.13 -26.17
CA PRO A 195 -23.54 8.28 -25.04
C PRO A 195 -22.93 7.69 -23.75
N ILE A 196 -23.22 8.32 -22.60
CA ILE A 196 -22.74 7.89 -21.28
C ILE A 196 -23.08 6.41 -21.01
N GLY A 197 -24.28 5.98 -21.41
CA GLY A 197 -24.75 4.60 -21.28
C GLY A 197 -23.82 3.57 -21.93
N THR A 198 -23.41 3.76 -23.20
CA THR A 198 -22.66 2.73 -23.93
C THR A 198 -21.28 2.48 -23.32
N ARG A 199 -20.60 3.52 -22.81
CA ARG A 199 -19.31 3.37 -22.11
C ARG A 199 -19.45 2.60 -20.80
N ARG A 200 -20.46 2.96 -19.99
CA ARG A 200 -20.75 2.31 -18.70
C ARG A 200 -21.10 0.83 -18.90
N GLU A 201 -21.92 0.52 -19.90
CA GLU A 201 -22.25 -0.85 -20.30
C GLU A 201 -21.03 -1.66 -20.78
N ILE A 202 -20.16 -1.04 -21.59
CA ILE A 202 -18.93 -1.70 -22.06
C ILE A 202 -18.03 -2.07 -20.87
N LEU A 203 -17.80 -1.12 -19.95
CA LEU A 203 -17.00 -1.36 -18.75
C LEU A 203 -17.60 -2.44 -17.84
N SER A 204 -18.92 -2.41 -17.64
CA SER A 204 -19.65 -3.44 -16.89
C SER A 204 -19.49 -4.83 -17.52
N LYS A 205 -19.68 -4.98 -18.83
CA LYS A 205 -19.48 -6.27 -19.54
C LYS A 205 -18.03 -6.77 -19.47
N MET A 206 -17.05 -5.88 -19.47
CA MET A 206 -15.64 -6.25 -19.28
C MET A 206 -15.35 -6.69 -17.85
N GLN A 207 -15.93 -6.01 -16.87
CA GLN A 207 -15.83 -6.34 -15.45
C GLN A 207 -16.46 -7.70 -15.12
N GLU A 208 -17.63 -8.00 -15.70
CA GLU A 208 -18.30 -9.31 -15.58
C GLU A 208 -17.41 -10.44 -16.14
N ARG A 209 -16.80 -10.24 -17.32
CA ARG A 209 -15.86 -11.21 -17.89
C ARG A 209 -14.61 -11.39 -17.04
N ALA A 210 -14.05 -10.30 -16.50
CA ALA A 210 -12.92 -10.36 -15.59
C ALA A 210 -13.30 -11.16 -14.33
N LEU A 211 -14.46 -10.89 -13.71
CA LEU A 211 -14.96 -11.63 -12.56
C LEU A 211 -15.14 -13.12 -12.84
N PHE A 212 -15.72 -13.47 -13.99
CA PHE A 212 -15.86 -14.87 -14.41
C PHE A 212 -14.53 -15.60 -14.52
N VAL A 213 -13.48 -14.98 -15.09
CA VAL A 213 -12.14 -15.58 -15.18
C VAL A 213 -11.43 -15.63 -13.82
N ILE A 214 -11.62 -14.62 -12.96
CA ILE A 214 -11.15 -14.66 -11.57
C ILE A 214 -11.75 -15.88 -10.86
N GLN A 215 -13.07 -16.09 -10.97
CA GLN A 215 -13.79 -17.20 -10.35
C GLN A 215 -13.49 -18.58 -10.96
N SER A 216 -13.42 -18.70 -12.28
CA SER A 216 -13.31 -19.99 -12.98
C SER A 216 -11.87 -20.47 -13.23
N TYR A 217 -10.88 -19.59 -13.15
CA TYR A 217 -9.48 -19.91 -13.50
C TYR A 217 -8.48 -19.54 -12.40
N TRP A 218 -8.47 -18.28 -11.95
CA TRP A 218 -7.50 -17.83 -10.94
C TRP A 218 -7.79 -18.37 -9.55
N LEU A 219 -9.05 -18.39 -9.13
CA LEU A 219 -9.45 -18.91 -7.82
C LEU A 219 -9.12 -20.42 -7.67
N PRO A 220 -9.37 -21.31 -8.65
CA PRO A 220 -8.83 -22.68 -8.65
C PRO A 220 -7.29 -22.76 -8.60
N LYS A 221 -6.58 -21.90 -9.34
CA LYS A 221 -5.10 -21.86 -9.32
C LYS A 221 -4.55 -21.46 -7.96
N PHE A 222 -5.10 -20.40 -7.38
CA PHE A 222 -4.79 -19.95 -6.02
C PHE A 222 -5.05 -21.06 -5.00
N PHE A 223 -6.19 -21.75 -5.11
CA PHE A 223 -6.50 -22.87 -4.23
C PHE A 223 -5.49 -24.04 -4.34
N ILE A 224 -4.99 -24.34 -5.54
CA ILE A 224 -3.89 -25.30 -5.73
C ILE A 224 -2.63 -24.80 -5.03
N HIS A 225 -2.27 -23.53 -5.18
CA HIS A 225 -1.11 -22.93 -4.51
C HIS A 225 -1.23 -23.00 -2.98
N CYS A 226 -2.38 -22.63 -2.40
CA CYS A 226 -2.65 -22.78 -0.97
C CYS A 226 -2.47 -24.24 -0.50
N LYS A 227 -3.02 -25.22 -1.23
CA LYS A 227 -2.88 -26.65 -0.91
C LYS A 227 -1.45 -27.19 -1.02
N MET A 228 -0.58 -26.53 -1.77
CA MET A 228 0.85 -26.85 -1.81
C MET A 228 1.58 -26.19 -0.64
N GLY A 229 1.43 -24.88 -0.45
CA GLY A 229 2.03 -24.13 0.65
C GLY A 229 1.70 -24.71 2.03
N MET A 230 0.46 -25.15 2.26
CA MET A 230 0.06 -25.81 3.51
C MET A 230 0.80 -27.11 3.85
N LYS A 231 1.38 -27.79 2.85
CA LYS A 231 2.17 -29.02 3.06
C LYS A 231 3.63 -28.69 3.39
N GLU A 232 4.14 -27.62 2.79
CA GLU A 232 5.52 -27.14 2.93
C GLU A 232 5.71 -26.39 4.25
N GLU A 233 4.73 -25.55 4.61
CA GLU A 233 4.79 -24.64 5.76
C GLU A 233 4.29 -25.32 7.05
N LYS A 234 5.18 -25.48 8.04
CA LYS A 234 4.88 -26.19 9.30
C LYS A 234 3.81 -25.52 10.13
N SER A 235 3.70 -24.18 10.09
CA SER A 235 2.66 -23.45 10.81
C SER A 235 1.25 -23.74 10.29
N CYS A 236 1.11 -24.24 9.06
CA CYS A 236 -0.17 -24.63 8.46
C CYS A 236 -0.60 -26.08 8.76
N TRP A 237 0.21 -26.89 9.44
CA TRP A 237 -0.10 -28.30 9.71
C TRP A 237 -1.43 -28.55 10.45
N PRO A 238 -1.85 -27.74 11.46
CA PRO A 238 -3.16 -27.91 12.09
C PRO A 238 -4.33 -27.73 11.10
N LEU A 239 -4.21 -26.77 10.19
CA LEU A 239 -5.21 -26.53 9.13
C LEU A 239 -5.22 -27.67 8.10
N LEU A 240 -4.05 -28.23 7.79
CA LEU A 240 -3.93 -29.39 6.91
C LEU A 240 -4.55 -30.64 7.53
N GLN A 241 -4.41 -30.84 8.84
CA GLN A 241 -5.05 -31.94 9.58
C GLN A 241 -6.58 -31.78 9.54
N GLU A 242 -7.13 -30.61 9.91
CA GLU A 242 -8.58 -30.39 9.88
C GLU A 242 -9.17 -30.59 8.46
N TYR A 243 -8.44 -30.16 7.42
CA TYR A 243 -8.81 -30.42 6.04
C TYR A 243 -8.86 -31.92 5.68
N GLN A 244 -7.89 -32.71 6.17
CA GLN A 244 -7.86 -34.17 5.96
C GLN A 244 -9.01 -34.87 6.70
N GLU A 245 -9.30 -34.47 7.95
CA GLU A 245 -10.44 -34.99 8.72
C GLU A 245 -11.77 -34.70 8.02
N ARG A 246 -11.98 -33.46 7.55
CA ARG A 246 -13.16 -33.06 6.77
C ARG A 246 -13.27 -33.77 5.41
N LEU A 247 -12.14 -34.16 4.81
CA LEU A 247 -12.10 -34.98 3.59
C LEU A 247 -12.61 -36.40 3.81
N LEU A 248 -12.37 -36.96 4.99
CA LEU A 248 -12.77 -38.32 5.39
C LEU A 248 -14.23 -38.37 5.88
N GLN A 249 -14.71 -37.33 6.57
CA GLN A 249 -16.06 -37.24 7.16
C GLN A 249 -17.20 -36.95 6.16
N ALA A 250 -17.09 -37.40 4.90
CA ALA A 250 -17.91 -36.93 3.77
C ALA A 250 -19.45 -37.03 3.90
N ASN A 251 -19.98 -37.78 4.89
CA ASN A 251 -21.42 -38.05 5.06
C ASN A 251 -22.01 -37.59 6.41
N LEU A 252 -21.26 -36.95 7.32
CA LEU A 252 -21.84 -36.44 8.56
C LEU A 252 -22.48 -35.06 8.36
N GLN A 253 -23.66 -34.89 8.94
CA GLN A 253 -24.45 -33.66 8.92
C GLN A 253 -23.75 -32.60 9.79
N GLU A 254 -23.75 -31.34 9.35
CA GLU A 254 -23.15 -30.26 10.12
C GLU A 254 -23.85 -30.12 11.49
N PRO A 255 -23.11 -29.79 12.57
CA PRO A 255 -23.73 -29.36 13.82
C PRO A 255 -24.56 -28.10 13.54
N SER A 256 -25.88 -28.27 13.45
CA SER A 256 -26.80 -27.16 13.24
C SER A 256 -26.85 -26.28 14.48
N GLY A 257 -26.58 -24.99 14.31
CA GLY A 257 -26.80 -23.98 15.35
C GLY A 257 -25.55 -23.17 15.68
N PHE A 258 -25.35 -22.08 14.95
CA PHE A 258 -24.92 -20.87 15.64
C PHE A 258 -26.02 -20.56 16.65
N SER A 259 -25.70 -20.72 17.95
CA SER A 259 -26.59 -20.28 19.01
C SER A 259 -26.82 -18.78 18.87
N GLU A 260 -28.08 -18.35 18.72
CA GLU A 260 -28.47 -16.94 18.76
C GLU A 260 -28.34 -16.37 20.18
N ASN A 261 -27.11 -16.33 20.67
CA ASN A 261 -26.75 -15.50 21.80
C ASN A 261 -26.76 -14.05 21.32
N LEU A 262 -27.70 -13.27 21.84
CA LEU A 262 -27.68 -11.81 21.76
C LEU A 262 -26.38 -11.31 22.39
N PHE A 263 -25.32 -11.16 21.59
CA PHE A 263 -24.01 -10.73 22.03
C PHE A 263 -24.14 -9.37 22.73
N THR A 264 -24.05 -9.40 24.06
CA THR A 264 -24.03 -8.17 24.86
C THR A 264 -22.67 -7.52 24.69
N MET A 265 -22.60 -6.59 23.72
CA MET A 265 -21.36 -5.94 23.33
C MET A 265 -20.80 -5.10 24.47
N HIS A 266 -19.57 -5.38 24.89
CA HIS A 266 -18.93 -4.69 26.01
C HIS A 266 -17.55 -4.15 25.64
N ILE A 267 -17.21 -2.98 26.20
CA ILE A 267 -15.90 -2.35 26.07
C ILE A 267 -14.98 -2.92 27.15
N LYS A 268 -13.76 -3.31 26.77
CA LYS A 268 -12.72 -3.73 27.71
C LYS A 268 -12.39 -2.61 28.70
N ARG A 269 -12.35 -2.93 29.99
CA ARG A 269 -12.05 -1.96 31.04
C ARG A 269 -10.55 -1.62 31.03
N SER A 270 -10.24 -0.32 31.08
CA SER A 270 -8.87 0.18 31.20
C SER A 270 -8.15 -0.36 32.43
N GLN A 271 -6.89 -0.76 32.29
CA GLN A 271 -6.07 -1.26 33.41
C GLN A 271 -5.09 -0.19 33.95
N GLY A 272 -4.91 0.94 33.27
CA GLY A 272 -3.92 1.99 33.58
C GLY A 272 -4.45 3.29 34.22
N LEU A 273 -3.50 4.15 34.62
CA LEU A 273 -3.72 5.35 35.45
C LEU A 273 -4.03 6.65 34.68
N SER A 274 -5.08 7.35 35.13
CA SER A 274 -5.25 8.80 35.23
C SER A 274 -4.43 9.74 34.31
N GLY A 275 -4.92 9.97 33.09
CA GLY A 275 -4.59 11.14 32.26
C GLY A 275 -5.72 11.42 31.26
N PRO A 276 -5.96 12.66 30.81
CA PRO A 276 -7.03 12.97 29.85
C PRO A 276 -6.84 12.19 28.55
N TYR A 277 -7.95 11.72 27.97
CA TYR A 277 -7.95 11.00 26.70
C TYR A 277 -7.36 11.89 25.59
N CYS A 278 -6.39 11.35 24.84
CA CYS A 278 -5.68 12.07 23.79
C CYS A 278 -4.95 11.11 22.84
N SER A 279 -5.43 10.99 21.60
CA SER A 279 -4.80 10.14 20.59
C SER A 279 -3.48 10.68 20.08
N LYS A 280 -3.30 12.02 20.00
CA LYS A 280 -1.99 12.62 19.69
C LYS A 280 -0.89 12.08 20.60
N LYS A 281 -1.15 12.00 21.91
CA LYS A 281 -0.18 11.46 22.89
C LYS A 281 0.07 9.96 22.68
N ALA A 282 -0.99 9.15 22.59
CA ALA A 282 -0.85 7.70 22.43
C ALA A 282 -0.14 7.29 21.13
N LYS A 283 -0.41 7.99 20.01
CA LYS A 283 0.30 7.76 18.74
C LYS A 283 1.78 8.14 18.87
N ALA A 284 2.12 9.25 19.53
CA ALA A 284 3.51 9.64 19.77
C ALA A 284 4.28 8.60 20.62
N GLU A 285 3.61 7.95 21.57
CA GLU A 285 4.19 6.88 22.40
C GLU A 285 4.48 5.59 21.60
N ILE A 286 3.52 5.10 20.80
CA ILE A 286 3.71 3.91 19.95
C ILE A 286 4.94 4.08 19.03
N TRP A 287 5.02 5.21 18.31
CA TRP A 287 6.05 5.39 17.29
C TRP A 287 7.41 5.81 17.86
N ALA A 288 7.48 6.23 19.13
CA ALA A 288 8.74 6.32 19.85
C ALA A 288 9.37 4.93 20.05
N LEU A 289 8.57 3.95 20.51
CA LEU A 289 9.01 2.56 20.68
C LEU A 289 9.44 1.91 19.36
N VAL A 290 8.76 2.21 18.25
CA VAL A 290 9.11 1.69 16.91
C VAL A 290 10.42 2.31 16.37
N LYS A 291 10.78 3.52 16.79
CA LYS A 291 12.10 4.10 16.48
C LYS A 291 13.20 3.44 17.30
N GLU A 292 13.02 3.40 18.61
CA GLU A 292 13.96 2.81 19.55
C GLU A 292 14.24 1.33 19.26
N GLY A 293 13.21 0.57 18.86
CA GLY A 293 13.36 -0.81 18.38
C GLY A 293 14.16 -0.93 17.08
N ARG A 294 14.07 0.06 16.16
CA ARG A 294 14.83 0.07 14.90
C ARG A 294 16.30 0.38 15.15
N ASP A 295 16.57 1.42 15.94
CA ASP A 295 17.92 1.83 16.36
C ASP A 295 18.62 0.71 17.17
N THR A 296 17.88 -0.04 17.98
CA THR A 296 18.41 -1.19 18.75
C THR A 296 18.65 -2.43 17.86
N GLN A 297 17.85 -2.62 16.80
CA GLN A 297 17.96 -3.77 15.90
C GLN A 297 19.11 -3.59 14.87
N GLU A 298 19.40 -2.35 14.45
CA GLU A 298 20.59 -2.04 13.64
C GLU A 298 21.90 -2.26 14.42
N MET A 299 21.89 -2.17 15.75
CA MET A 299 23.09 -2.39 16.58
C MET A 299 23.44 -3.87 16.80
N LYS A 300 22.66 -4.83 16.28
CA LYS A 300 22.95 -6.28 16.34
C LYS A 300 22.54 -7.05 15.07
N MET A 301 23.14 -6.72 13.93
CA MET A 301 23.27 -7.67 12.82
C MET A 301 24.68 -8.29 12.79
N PRO A 302 24.84 -9.60 13.04
CA PRO A 302 26.09 -10.29 12.75
C PRO A 302 26.36 -10.25 11.25
N SER A 303 27.57 -9.88 10.86
CA SER A 303 27.99 -9.88 9.45
C SER A 303 28.04 -11.30 8.91
N PHE A 304 27.00 -11.69 8.15
CA PHE A 304 27.02 -12.91 7.34
C PHE A 304 28.03 -12.76 6.19
N GLN A 305 29.28 -13.15 6.44
CA GLN A 305 30.25 -13.38 5.37
C GLN A 305 29.83 -14.63 4.58
N VAL A 306 29.21 -14.41 3.42
CA VAL A 306 28.97 -15.47 2.44
C VAL A 306 30.31 -15.80 1.77
N GLN A 307 30.92 -16.92 2.18
CA GLN A 307 32.00 -17.56 1.43
C GLN A 307 31.45 -18.04 0.07
N PRO A 308 32.14 -17.81 -1.07
CA PRO A 308 31.67 -18.31 -2.35
C PRO A 308 31.75 -19.85 -2.40
N GLU A 309 30.61 -20.51 -2.61
CA GLU A 309 30.57 -21.96 -2.80
C GLU A 309 31.36 -22.36 -4.06
N ARG A 310 32.51 -23.01 -3.85
CA ARG A 310 33.24 -23.68 -4.94
C ARG A 310 32.46 -24.90 -5.40
N GLN A 311 32.26 -24.96 -6.71
CA GLN A 311 31.63 -26.07 -7.42
C GLN A 311 32.21 -27.43 -7.00
N THR A 312 31.34 -28.40 -6.69
CA THR A 312 31.74 -29.76 -6.36
C THR A 312 31.96 -30.58 -7.64
N GLY A 313 33.23 -30.80 -7.99
CA GLY A 313 33.68 -31.85 -8.92
C GLY A 313 34.21 -33.06 -8.15
N PRO A 314 34.22 -34.28 -8.74
CA PRO A 314 34.15 -35.52 -7.98
C PRO A 314 35.44 -35.93 -7.23
N ALA A 315 35.24 -36.70 -6.17
CA ALA A 315 36.28 -37.21 -5.29
C ALA A 315 37.28 -38.15 -5.98
N GLY A 316 38.57 -38.03 -5.63
CA GLY A 316 39.66 -38.77 -6.24
C GLY A 316 40.90 -38.90 -5.36
N SER A 317 40.76 -39.61 -4.23
CA SER A 317 41.81 -40.36 -3.51
C SER A 317 43.12 -39.70 -3.00
N THR A 318 43.51 -40.20 -1.83
CA THR A 318 44.88 -40.35 -1.29
C THR A 318 45.48 -39.21 -0.45
N LYS A 319 45.92 -39.62 0.74
CA LYS A 319 46.82 -38.92 1.66
C LYS A 319 48.21 -38.79 1.01
N GLU A 320 48.97 -37.75 1.32
CA GLU A 320 50.15 -37.83 2.22
C GLU A 320 50.84 -36.47 2.43
N SER A 321 51.86 -36.46 3.29
CA SER A 321 52.46 -35.30 3.97
C SER A 321 53.88 -34.97 3.50
N HIS A 322 54.45 -33.89 4.08
CA HIS A 322 55.83 -33.38 3.95
C HIS A 322 56.09 -32.53 2.68
N LEU A 323 56.66 -31.32 2.72
CA LEU A 323 57.81 -30.67 3.39
C LEU A 323 59.03 -30.54 2.46
N ASP A 324 59.53 -29.30 2.39
CA ASP A 324 60.82 -28.78 1.89
C ASP A 324 61.23 -28.85 0.40
N LYS A 325 61.20 -27.66 -0.20
CA LYS A 325 62.34 -26.86 -0.74
C LYS A 325 63.32 -27.38 -1.81
N ASP A 326 63.44 -26.50 -2.81
CA ASP A 326 64.65 -26.00 -3.48
C ASP A 326 65.58 -26.98 -4.25
N ALA A 327 65.49 -26.96 -5.59
CA ALA A 327 66.67 -26.90 -6.47
C ALA A 327 66.35 -26.48 -7.93
N LEU A 328 66.92 -25.34 -8.36
CA LEU A 328 67.69 -25.09 -9.60
C LEU A 328 67.18 -25.59 -10.99
N GLY A 329 67.23 -24.70 -11.99
CA GLY A 329 67.00 -25.00 -13.42
C GLY A 329 68.21 -25.64 -14.15
N PRO A 330 68.43 -25.46 -15.48
CA PRO A 330 68.21 -24.21 -16.23
C PRO A 330 67.64 -24.34 -17.68
N ILE A 331 67.59 -23.19 -18.36
CA ILE A 331 67.27 -22.90 -19.78
C ILE A 331 68.32 -23.53 -20.74
N PRO A 332 68.08 -23.61 -22.08
CA PRO A 332 68.64 -22.55 -22.95
C PRO A 332 67.90 -22.22 -24.29
N GLN A 333 67.91 -20.92 -24.66
CA GLN A 333 68.21 -20.37 -26.03
C GLN A 333 67.22 -20.66 -27.22
N GLN A 334 67.14 -19.97 -28.38
CA GLN A 334 67.67 -18.75 -29.07
C GLN A 334 66.78 -18.52 -30.35
N SER A 335 66.76 -17.42 -31.15
CA SER A 335 67.25 -16.03 -31.07
C SER A 335 66.53 -15.09 -32.10
N GLU A 336 66.78 -13.77 -32.00
CA GLU A 336 67.05 -12.77 -33.08
C GLU A 336 66.03 -12.40 -34.21
N HIS A 337 65.52 -11.15 -34.15
CA HIS A 337 65.79 -9.95 -35.01
C HIS A 337 66.30 -10.08 -36.49
N PRO A 338 66.29 -9.01 -37.35
CA PRO A 338 66.06 -7.57 -37.13
C PRO A 338 65.20 -6.78 -38.18
N ALA A 339 65.13 -5.46 -37.95
CA ALA A 339 64.52 -4.32 -38.66
C ALA A 339 64.80 -4.10 -40.17
N ASN A 340 63.97 -3.25 -40.84
CA ASN A 340 64.38 -1.87 -41.24
C ASN A 340 63.31 -1.01 -41.98
N ALA A 341 63.59 0.30 -42.01
CA ALA A 341 62.84 1.49 -42.47
C ALA A 341 62.18 1.51 -43.87
N ALA A 342 61.15 2.37 -44.07
CA ALA A 342 61.27 3.66 -44.81
C ALA A 342 59.92 4.36 -45.19
N PHE A 343 59.90 5.69 -45.01
CA PHE A 343 59.14 6.75 -45.71
C PHE A 343 57.83 6.50 -46.50
N GLY A 344 56.79 7.25 -46.11
CA GLY A 344 56.19 8.26 -47.01
C GLY A 344 54.84 7.96 -47.68
N GLY A 345 53.78 8.67 -47.27
CA GLY A 345 52.50 8.71 -48.01
C GLY A 345 51.33 9.31 -47.21
N LYS A 346 50.93 10.56 -47.51
CA LYS A 346 49.71 11.18 -46.93
C LYS A 346 48.45 10.61 -47.59
N GLY A 347 47.39 10.31 -46.82
CA GLY A 347 46.07 10.04 -47.41
C GLY A 347 44.95 9.62 -46.44
N GLY A 348 44.17 10.59 -45.97
CA GLY A 348 42.71 10.49 -45.83
C GLY A 348 42.05 9.41 -44.94
N ALA A 349 41.42 9.89 -43.85
CA ALA A 349 40.17 9.39 -43.25
C ALA A 349 40.12 7.94 -42.69
N THR A 350 40.21 7.83 -41.36
CA THR A 350 39.75 6.66 -40.59
C THR A 350 38.61 7.03 -39.64
N SER A 351 37.54 6.23 -39.69
CA SER A 351 36.51 6.20 -38.64
C SER A 351 36.97 5.26 -37.51
N PRO A 352 36.98 5.67 -36.23
CA PRO A 352 37.42 4.81 -35.15
C PRO A 352 36.27 3.97 -34.57
N LYS A 353 36.32 2.64 -34.80
CA LYS A 353 35.63 1.67 -33.93
C LYS A 353 36.41 1.48 -32.63
N ARG A 354 35.68 1.31 -31.52
CA ARG A 354 36.18 1.03 -30.17
C ARG A 354 37.27 -0.05 -30.10
N PRO A 355 38.21 0.10 -29.16
CA PRO A 355 38.66 -0.96 -28.27
C PRO A 355 38.11 -0.77 -26.83
N ARG A 356 38.09 -1.85 -26.05
CA ARG A 356 37.88 -1.84 -24.59
C ARG A 356 39.21 -1.56 -23.88
N PRO A 357 39.24 -0.90 -22.71
CA PRO A 357 40.34 -1.00 -21.75
C PRO A 357 40.01 -1.93 -20.58
N ASN A 358 41.05 -2.49 -19.96
CA ASN A 358 41.00 -3.24 -18.70
C ASN A 358 41.00 -2.30 -17.48
N ALA A 359 40.88 -2.89 -16.29
CA ALA A 359 40.61 -2.22 -15.02
C ALA A 359 41.84 -1.56 -14.34
N GLU A 360 41.57 -1.04 -13.13
CA GLU A 360 42.50 -0.59 -12.08
C GLU A 360 43.03 0.86 -12.14
N GLN A 361 42.20 1.78 -11.62
CA GLN A 361 42.67 2.79 -10.64
C GLN A 361 41.52 3.43 -9.83
N VAL A 362 41.47 3.03 -8.56
CA VAL A 362 41.20 3.82 -7.33
C VAL A 362 40.47 5.17 -7.47
N PHE A 363 39.31 5.30 -6.81
CA PHE A 363 39.04 6.39 -5.85
C PHE A 363 37.98 5.95 -4.81
N HIS A 364 38.38 5.89 -3.54
CA HIS A 364 37.46 5.94 -2.40
C HIS A 364 37.04 7.39 -2.17
N LEU A 365 35.79 7.62 -1.78
CA LEU A 365 35.42 8.80 -1.01
C LEU A 365 34.33 8.43 0.01
N GLU A 366 34.69 8.52 1.29
CA GLU A 366 33.78 8.32 2.41
C GLU A 366 32.99 9.61 2.66
N ASP A 367 31.66 9.53 2.69
CA ASP A 367 30.82 10.68 3.05
C ASP A 367 30.33 10.53 4.50
N ARG A 368 31.15 11.06 5.43
CA ARG A 368 30.92 11.02 6.88
C ARG A 368 30.48 12.40 7.35
N CYS A 369 29.18 12.56 7.64
CA CYS A 369 28.60 13.85 8.02
C CYS A 369 27.87 13.78 9.37
N GLU A 370 28.64 13.77 10.47
CA GLU A 370 28.18 14.18 11.80
C GLU A 370 29.30 14.94 12.53
N GLU A 371 29.08 16.23 12.84
CA GLU A 371 29.59 16.84 14.07
C GLU A 371 28.72 18.04 14.51
N LYS A 372 28.76 18.38 15.80
CA LYS A 372 27.84 19.30 16.49
C LYS A 372 28.55 20.55 17.03
N VAL A 373 27.92 21.73 16.86
CA VAL A 373 27.58 22.76 17.89
C VAL A 373 28.72 23.15 18.88
N LEU A 374 29.22 24.39 19.03
CA LEU A 374 28.63 25.73 19.29
C LEU A 374 29.58 26.83 18.74
N SER A 375 29.14 28.04 18.36
CA SER A 375 28.92 29.18 19.29
C SER A 375 28.54 30.46 18.52
N ASN A 376 28.01 31.46 19.23
CA ASN A 376 27.55 32.79 18.75
C ASN A 376 28.18 33.87 19.69
N PRO A 377 28.22 35.20 19.40
CA PRO A 377 26.99 35.99 19.20
C PRO A 377 27.04 37.33 18.37
N HIS A 378 25.84 37.89 18.16
CA HIS A 378 25.47 39.31 17.90
C HIS A 378 25.60 39.96 16.50
N SER A 379 24.46 40.26 15.88
CA SER A 379 23.99 41.66 15.65
C SER A 379 22.49 41.70 15.27
N SER A 380 21.82 42.82 15.60
CA SER A 380 20.37 43.06 15.45
C SER A 380 19.99 43.53 14.02
N THR A 381 18.75 43.55 13.51
CA THR A 381 17.46 44.04 14.06
C THR A 381 16.28 43.47 13.19
N PRO A 382 14.96 43.75 13.38
CA PRO A 382 13.94 42.71 13.31
C PRO A 382 12.94 42.81 12.13
N LEU A 383 12.38 41.66 11.72
CA LEU A 383 11.16 41.62 10.92
C LEU A 383 10.22 40.50 11.42
N VAL A 384 9.00 40.91 11.79
CA VAL A 384 7.78 40.14 12.11
C VAL A 384 7.92 38.60 12.14
N GLN A 385 8.04 38.04 13.35
CA GLN A 385 7.98 36.59 13.55
C GLN A 385 6.52 36.08 13.48
N LEU A 386 6.24 35.15 12.56
CA LEU A 386 5.18 34.17 12.79
C LEU A 386 5.55 33.29 13.99
N PRO A 387 4.58 32.88 14.84
CA PRO A 387 4.85 31.96 15.93
C PRO A 387 5.16 30.55 15.37
N CYS A 388 6.44 30.18 15.38
CA CYS A 388 6.88 28.82 15.09
C CYS A 388 6.81 27.98 16.38
N PRO A 389 5.93 26.98 16.50
CA PRO A 389 5.82 26.16 17.70
C PRO A 389 7.01 25.21 17.87
N GLU A 390 7.38 24.94 19.12
CA GLU A 390 8.63 24.25 19.46
C GLU A 390 8.66 22.77 19.03
N LYS A 391 9.65 22.42 18.18
CA LYS A 391 10.16 21.06 17.89
C LYS A 391 9.12 19.94 17.63
N PRO A 392 8.48 19.88 16.45
CA PRO A 392 7.61 18.77 16.01
C PRO A 392 8.34 17.46 15.63
N VAL A 393 9.58 17.23 16.09
CA VAL A 393 10.50 16.19 15.57
C VAL A 393 9.97 14.75 15.76
N LYS A 394 9.10 14.50 16.75
CA LYS A 394 8.48 13.19 16.98
C LYS A 394 7.24 12.95 16.10
N THR A 395 6.41 13.98 15.86
CA THR A 395 5.18 13.86 15.06
C THR A 395 5.48 13.62 13.57
N LEU A 396 6.54 14.24 13.02
CA LEU A 396 6.90 14.11 11.60
C LEU A 396 7.14 12.66 11.13
N SER A 397 7.64 11.78 12.01
CA SER A 397 7.82 10.36 11.68
C SER A 397 6.53 9.55 11.64
N PHE A 398 5.48 9.99 12.32
CA PHE A 398 4.17 9.36 12.28
C PHE A 398 3.37 9.82 11.06
N LEU A 399 3.48 11.11 10.72
CA LEU A 399 2.68 11.75 9.68
C LEU A 399 2.81 11.06 8.32
N HIS A 400 4.01 10.66 7.88
CA HIS A 400 4.19 9.94 6.61
C HIS A 400 3.27 8.70 6.53
N TRP A 401 3.21 7.88 7.59
CA TRP A 401 2.36 6.68 7.61
C TRP A 401 0.88 7.02 7.65
N ALA A 402 0.50 8.08 8.37
CA ALA A 402 -0.87 8.58 8.40
C ALA A 402 -1.33 9.08 7.02
N LEU A 403 -0.49 9.85 6.31
CA LEU A 403 -0.78 10.34 4.96
C LEU A 403 -0.83 9.17 3.96
N SER A 404 0.16 8.27 3.92
CA SER A 404 0.13 7.09 3.02
C SER A 404 -1.11 6.20 3.26
N ALA A 405 -1.61 6.11 4.50
CA ALA A 405 -2.82 5.36 4.84
C ALA A 405 -4.14 6.11 4.56
N GLU A 406 -4.11 7.43 4.43
CA GLU A 406 -5.32 8.25 4.30
C GLU A 406 -6.11 7.91 3.02
N GLY A 407 -5.42 7.64 1.90
CA GLY A 407 -6.07 7.21 0.66
C GLY A 407 -6.86 5.91 0.83
N CYS A 408 -6.37 5.00 1.68
CA CYS A 408 -7.05 3.77 2.07
C CYS A 408 -8.16 3.99 3.10
N ALA A 409 -8.15 5.11 3.83
CA ALA A 409 -9.14 5.44 4.86
C ALA A 409 -10.35 6.23 4.33
N GLY A 410 -10.46 6.44 3.01
CA GLY A 410 -11.56 7.22 2.43
C GLY A 410 -11.36 8.75 2.50
N ARG A 411 -10.13 9.21 2.75
CA ARG A 411 -9.71 10.63 2.81
C ARG A 411 -10.30 11.51 3.94
N PRO A 412 -10.28 11.04 5.22
CA PRO A 412 -10.83 11.80 6.34
C PRO A 412 -10.10 13.11 6.64
N PHE A 413 -8.76 13.13 6.54
CA PHE A 413 -7.98 14.33 6.87
C PHE A 413 -8.17 15.42 5.80
N ARG A 414 -8.22 15.04 4.52
CA ARG A 414 -8.59 15.94 3.43
C ARG A 414 -10.03 16.46 3.54
N ASP A 415 -10.99 15.62 3.93
CA ASP A 415 -12.36 16.05 4.15
C ASP A 415 -12.43 17.06 5.32
N PHE A 416 -11.59 16.92 6.36
CA PHE A 416 -11.38 17.92 7.42
C PHE A 416 -10.72 19.22 6.92
N LEU A 417 -9.62 19.15 6.16
CA LEU A 417 -8.98 20.37 5.60
C LEU A 417 -9.97 21.17 4.74
N LYS A 418 -10.82 20.48 3.98
CA LYS A 418 -11.88 21.10 3.19
C LYS A 418 -13.01 21.70 4.01
N SER A 419 -13.34 21.15 5.17
CA SER A 419 -14.37 21.75 6.05
C SER A 419 -13.89 23.01 6.77
N GLN A 420 -12.58 23.25 6.78
CA GLN A 420 -11.92 24.45 7.30
C GLN A 420 -11.48 25.44 6.18
N ASP A 421 -11.90 25.22 4.93
CA ASP A 421 -11.50 25.99 3.73
C ASP A 421 -9.97 26.11 3.49
N LEU A 422 -9.19 25.15 4.01
CA LEU A 422 -7.73 25.07 3.90
C LEU A 422 -7.30 24.54 2.52
N SER A 423 -7.41 25.41 1.51
CA SER A 423 -7.20 25.07 0.09
C SER A 423 -5.74 24.75 -0.25
N VAL A 424 -4.76 25.45 0.35
CA VAL A 424 -3.32 25.22 0.12
C VAL A 424 -2.89 23.89 0.73
N GLU A 425 -3.34 23.59 1.94
CA GLU A 425 -3.07 22.34 2.67
C GLU A 425 -3.71 21.15 1.95
N THR A 426 -4.95 21.32 1.48
CA THR A 426 -5.63 20.33 0.62
C THR A 426 -4.83 20.07 -0.67
N CYS A 427 -4.27 21.10 -1.29
CA CYS A 427 -3.44 21.01 -2.49
C CYS A 427 -2.11 20.28 -2.22
N LEU A 428 -1.42 20.61 -1.12
CA LEU A 428 -0.20 19.91 -0.67
C LEU A 428 -0.46 18.43 -0.39
N LEU A 429 -1.63 18.11 0.17
CA LEU A 429 -2.03 16.74 0.46
C LEU A 429 -2.36 15.95 -0.81
N ASP A 430 -3.08 16.54 -1.75
CA ASP A 430 -3.33 15.92 -3.06
C ASP A 430 -2.02 15.73 -3.86
N LEU A 431 -1.07 16.67 -3.79
CA LEU A 431 0.29 16.52 -4.31
C LEU A 431 1.06 15.37 -3.64
N TRP A 432 0.99 15.23 -2.30
CA TRP A 432 1.59 14.09 -1.59
C TRP A 432 1.05 12.76 -2.12
N HIS A 433 -0.27 12.64 -2.27
CA HIS A 433 -0.92 11.41 -2.74
C HIS A 433 -0.52 11.06 -4.18
N ASP A 434 -0.46 12.04 -5.07
CA ASP A 434 -0.04 11.81 -6.46
C ASP A 434 1.45 11.45 -6.57
N LEU A 435 2.31 12.01 -5.71
CA LEU A 435 3.73 11.61 -5.59
C LEU A 435 3.88 10.16 -5.08
N GLU A 436 3.07 9.75 -4.10
CA GLU A 436 3.05 8.37 -3.59
C GLU A 436 2.53 7.39 -4.66
N GLU A 437 1.59 7.80 -5.51
CA GLU A 437 1.10 7.01 -6.65
C GLU A 437 2.17 6.85 -7.76
N PHE A 438 3.01 7.87 -7.96
CA PHE A 438 4.12 7.86 -8.93
C PHE A 438 5.24 6.88 -8.52
N LEU A 439 5.53 6.74 -7.22
CA LEU A 439 6.66 5.93 -6.73
C LEU A 439 6.62 4.45 -7.17
N PRO A 440 5.53 3.67 -7.00
CA PRO A 440 5.45 2.29 -7.48
C PRO A 440 5.59 2.17 -9.01
N ALA A 441 5.07 3.15 -9.76
CA ALA A 441 5.23 3.17 -11.22
C ALA A 441 6.71 3.29 -11.61
N VAL A 442 7.51 4.04 -10.84
CA VAL A 442 8.93 4.26 -11.06
C VAL A 442 9.84 3.13 -10.53
N LEU A 443 9.53 2.61 -9.35
CA LEU A 443 10.42 1.68 -8.63
C LEU A 443 10.27 0.21 -9.03
N ASP A 444 9.24 -0.14 -9.82
CA ASP A 444 9.07 -1.48 -10.40
C ASP A 444 9.58 -1.52 -11.87
N PRO A 445 10.82 -2.00 -12.12
CA PRO A 445 11.35 -2.18 -13.47
C PRO A 445 10.84 -3.47 -14.14
N SER A 446 10.21 -4.38 -13.40
CA SER A 446 9.69 -5.65 -13.97
C SER A 446 8.43 -5.44 -14.81
N ARG A 447 7.72 -4.33 -14.58
CA ARG A 447 6.67 -3.82 -15.47
C ARG A 447 7.30 -3.18 -16.71
N GLU A 448 7.37 -3.95 -17.79
CA GLU A 448 7.68 -3.47 -19.16
C GLU A 448 6.88 -2.22 -19.57
N ASN A 449 5.70 -2.02 -18.97
CA ASN A 449 4.73 -0.97 -19.30
C ASN A 449 4.78 0.26 -18.37
N SER A 450 5.82 0.41 -17.56
CA SER A 450 5.94 1.47 -16.56
C SER A 450 6.10 2.90 -17.15
N PHE A 451 6.79 3.06 -18.28
CA PHE A 451 7.16 4.37 -18.84
C PHE A 451 5.97 5.32 -19.07
N PHE A 452 4.94 4.90 -19.80
CA PHE A 452 3.79 5.77 -20.09
C PHE A 452 2.99 6.09 -18.82
N LEU A 453 2.89 5.15 -17.86
CA LEU A 453 2.19 5.40 -16.60
C LEU A 453 2.94 6.47 -15.79
N ARG A 454 4.28 6.38 -15.71
CA ARG A 454 5.13 7.43 -15.13
C ARG A 454 4.88 8.76 -15.82
N HIS A 455 4.96 8.83 -17.15
CA HIS A 455 4.78 10.08 -17.87
C HIS A 455 3.37 10.69 -17.70
N LEU A 456 2.31 9.88 -17.71
CA LEU A 456 0.94 10.33 -17.46
C LEU A 456 0.75 10.91 -16.06
N ILE A 457 1.27 10.25 -15.02
CA ILE A 457 1.19 10.73 -13.63
C ILE A 457 2.09 11.95 -13.45
N GLY A 458 3.30 11.97 -14.02
CA GLY A 458 4.22 13.10 -13.98
C GLY A 458 3.68 14.35 -14.67
N GLU A 459 3.10 14.21 -15.88
CA GLU A 459 2.44 15.30 -16.60
C GLU A 459 1.24 15.85 -15.81
N LYS A 460 0.43 14.97 -15.19
CA LYS A 460 -0.66 15.36 -14.28
C LYS A 460 -0.13 16.19 -13.11
N ILE A 461 0.86 15.68 -12.36
CA ILE A 461 1.45 16.39 -11.20
C ILE A 461 1.98 17.76 -11.64
N CYS A 462 2.71 17.83 -12.76
CA CYS A 462 3.30 19.06 -13.24
C CYS A 462 2.25 20.12 -13.62
N ARG A 463 1.18 19.74 -14.32
CA ARG A 463 0.07 20.67 -14.65
C ARG A 463 -0.80 21.04 -13.45
N THR A 464 -1.04 20.12 -12.52
CA THR A 464 -1.95 20.39 -11.40
C THR A 464 -1.29 21.20 -10.28
N TYR A 465 0.00 20.99 -10.01
CA TYR A 465 0.65 21.58 -8.82
C TYR A 465 1.94 22.37 -9.11
N LEU A 466 2.61 22.13 -10.25
CA LEU A 466 3.96 22.67 -10.54
C LEU A 466 4.01 23.64 -11.74
N GLU A 467 2.88 24.26 -12.09
CA GLU A 467 2.86 25.41 -12.99
C GLU A 467 3.44 26.66 -12.29
N GLU A 468 3.92 27.64 -13.06
CA GLU A 468 4.80 28.70 -12.52
C GLU A 468 4.10 29.65 -11.55
N ASP A 469 2.79 29.85 -11.73
CA ASP A 469 1.96 30.61 -10.80
C ASP A 469 1.68 29.83 -9.51
N THR A 470 1.51 28.51 -9.61
CA THR A 470 1.25 27.60 -8.47
C THR A 470 2.50 27.37 -7.63
N ILE A 471 3.68 27.25 -8.25
CA ILE A 471 4.98 27.13 -7.56
C ILE A 471 5.24 28.29 -6.60
N ARG A 472 4.73 29.48 -6.89
CA ARG A 472 4.87 30.67 -6.03
C ARG A 472 3.92 30.67 -4.83
N GLN A 473 2.87 29.86 -4.85
CA GLN A 473 1.83 29.79 -3.82
C GLN A 473 2.05 28.64 -2.83
N LEU A 474 2.76 27.59 -3.24
CA LEU A 474 3.07 26.45 -2.37
C LEU A 474 4.15 26.78 -1.33
N PRO A 475 3.93 26.51 -0.02
CA PRO A 475 4.90 26.77 1.05
C PRO A 475 6.01 25.69 1.13
N LEU A 476 6.65 25.42 -0.01
CA LEU A 476 7.74 24.45 -0.17
C LEU A 476 8.98 25.15 -0.75
N GLU A 477 10.16 24.54 -0.63
CA GLU A 477 11.38 25.15 -1.18
C GLU A 477 11.29 25.23 -2.72
N THR A 478 11.47 26.44 -3.28
CA THR A 478 11.35 26.65 -4.73
C THR A 478 12.37 25.82 -5.54
N ARG A 479 13.50 25.46 -4.93
CA ARG A 479 14.48 24.52 -5.51
C ARG A 479 13.87 23.12 -5.65
N THR A 480 13.24 22.63 -4.58
CA THR A 480 12.55 21.33 -4.55
C THR A 480 11.44 21.26 -5.60
N LEU A 481 10.61 22.31 -5.70
CA LEU A 481 9.52 22.38 -6.68
C LEU A 481 10.00 22.39 -8.15
N ARG A 482 11.02 23.19 -8.48
CA ARG A 482 11.58 23.22 -9.85
C ARG A 482 12.22 21.87 -10.20
N SER A 483 13.08 21.34 -9.33
CA SER A 483 13.71 20.05 -9.58
C SER A 483 12.70 18.91 -9.69
N LEU A 484 11.57 18.95 -8.97
CA LEU A 484 10.47 18.01 -9.21
C LEU A 484 9.88 18.15 -10.61
N ARG A 485 9.52 19.37 -11.03
CA ARG A 485 8.93 19.63 -12.36
C ARG A 485 9.79 19.04 -13.48
N ASP A 486 11.11 19.27 -13.42
CA ASP A 486 12.07 18.83 -14.44
C ASP A 486 12.15 17.29 -14.57
N HIS A 487 12.16 16.56 -13.45
CA HIS A 487 12.31 15.10 -13.44
C HIS A 487 10.96 14.36 -13.67
N LEU A 488 9.86 14.89 -13.11
CA LEU A 488 8.54 14.29 -13.26
C LEU A 488 8.03 14.38 -14.71
N MET A 489 8.27 15.49 -15.41
CA MET A 489 7.98 15.60 -16.86
C MET A 489 8.74 14.55 -17.68
N SER A 490 9.94 14.18 -17.25
CA SER A 490 10.77 13.16 -17.90
C SER A 490 10.34 11.72 -17.53
N GLY A 491 9.45 11.55 -16.54
CA GLY A 491 9.01 10.25 -16.05
C GLY A 491 10.08 9.48 -15.27
N GLU A 492 11.12 10.18 -14.79
CA GLU A 492 12.29 9.59 -14.14
C GLU A 492 12.14 9.52 -12.61
N PHE A 493 12.94 8.66 -11.98
CA PHE A 493 13.08 8.68 -10.52
C PHE A 493 13.77 9.96 -10.06
N SER A 494 13.29 10.55 -8.98
CA SER A 494 13.88 11.76 -8.42
C SER A 494 13.92 11.69 -6.89
N PRO A 495 15.10 11.77 -6.25
CA PRO A 495 15.22 11.92 -4.79
C PRO A 495 14.49 13.16 -4.25
N TRP A 496 14.20 14.14 -5.11
CA TRP A 496 13.39 15.31 -4.78
C TRP A 496 11.95 14.97 -4.38
N ILE A 497 11.43 13.78 -4.75
CA ILE A 497 10.13 13.27 -4.28
C ILE A 497 10.13 13.14 -2.76
N PHE A 498 11.09 12.38 -2.21
CA PHE A 498 11.24 12.21 -0.76
C PHE A 498 11.55 13.52 -0.04
N ARG A 499 12.22 14.47 -0.71
CA ARG A 499 12.45 15.81 -0.15
C ARG A 499 11.15 16.61 -0.07
N ALA A 500 10.37 16.70 -1.14
CA ALA A 500 9.09 17.40 -1.14
C ALA A 500 8.10 16.76 -0.17
N GLN A 501 8.03 15.42 -0.12
CA GLN A 501 7.31 14.69 0.91
C GLN A 501 7.74 15.16 2.32
N LYS A 502 9.03 15.16 2.64
CA LYS A 502 9.54 15.65 3.94
C LYS A 502 9.20 17.12 4.22
N GLU A 503 9.11 17.97 3.20
CA GLU A 503 8.69 19.38 3.33
C GLU A 503 7.16 19.50 3.55
N ILE A 504 6.34 18.81 2.76
CA ILE A 504 4.87 18.72 2.91
C ILE A 504 4.51 18.22 4.32
N CYS A 505 5.18 17.18 4.80
CA CYS A 505 5.02 16.68 6.16
C CYS A 505 5.30 17.74 7.23
N LYS A 506 6.24 18.68 7.02
CA LYS A 506 6.45 19.76 8.00
C LYS A 506 5.26 20.71 8.06
N VAL A 507 4.69 21.05 6.91
CA VAL A 507 3.54 21.96 6.81
C VAL A 507 2.28 21.31 7.38
N LEU A 508 1.95 20.09 6.92
CA LEU A 508 0.72 19.39 7.33
C LEU A 508 0.75 18.87 8.78
N CYS A 509 1.91 18.84 9.44
CA CYS A 509 2.05 18.36 10.81
C CYS A 509 1.14 19.08 11.81
N PHE A 510 1.03 20.40 11.70
CA PHE A 510 0.19 21.19 12.61
C PHE A 510 -1.30 20.86 12.42
N PHE A 511 -1.78 20.97 11.19
CA PHE A 511 -3.19 20.68 10.84
C PHE A 511 -3.61 19.24 11.12
N TYR A 512 -2.68 18.28 10.98
CA TYR A 512 -2.96 16.88 11.34
C TYR A 512 -3.08 16.68 12.85
N GLU A 513 -2.33 17.44 13.67
CA GLU A 513 -2.53 17.44 15.12
C GLU A 513 -3.88 18.07 15.53
N GLU A 514 -4.35 19.09 14.81
CA GLU A 514 -5.71 19.65 14.99
C GLU A 514 -6.80 18.66 14.58
N PHE A 515 -6.64 17.98 13.44
CA PHE A 515 -7.53 16.90 12.99
C PHE A 515 -7.66 15.79 14.04
N LEU A 516 -6.56 15.34 14.64
CA LEU A 516 -6.61 14.35 15.73
C LEU A 516 -7.36 14.87 16.97
N ALA A 517 -7.24 16.16 17.29
CA ALA A 517 -7.98 16.77 18.40
C ALA A 517 -9.49 16.91 18.10
N ASP A 518 -9.87 17.06 16.82
CA ASP A 518 -11.27 17.07 16.39
C ASP A 518 -11.87 15.65 16.33
N ASP A 519 -11.10 14.66 15.87
CA ASP A 519 -11.46 13.22 15.91
C ASP A 519 -11.71 12.78 17.37
N ASP A 520 -10.80 13.14 18.28
CA ASP A 520 -10.92 12.89 19.72
C ASP A 520 -12.17 13.57 20.31
N ARG A 521 -12.42 14.85 19.95
CA ARG A 521 -13.60 15.61 20.39
C ARG A 521 -14.88 14.95 19.92
N THR A 522 -14.95 14.56 18.65
CA THR A 522 -16.11 13.93 18.02
C THR A 522 -16.39 12.57 18.66
N PHE A 523 -15.37 11.73 18.84
CA PHE A 523 -15.49 10.45 19.52
C PHE A 523 -15.99 10.60 20.96
N LEU A 524 -15.40 11.51 21.74
CA LEU A 524 -15.84 11.77 23.12
C LEU A 524 -17.26 12.32 23.20
N GLN A 525 -17.74 13.10 22.22
CA GLN A 525 -19.13 13.55 22.18
C GLN A 525 -20.10 12.37 22.10
N PHE A 526 -19.86 11.39 21.22
CA PHE A 526 -20.66 10.17 21.16
C PHE A 526 -20.60 9.40 22.50
N MET A 527 -19.40 9.17 23.04
CA MET A 527 -19.22 8.39 24.27
C MET A 527 -19.79 9.04 25.54
N VAL A 528 -19.91 10.38 25.59
CA VAL A 528 -20.41 11.10 26.78
C VAL A 528 -21.88 11.49 26.65
N LYS A 529 -22.36 11.89 25.47
CA LYS A 529 -23.73 12.42 25.32
C LYS A 529 -24.80 11.36 25.08
N GLY A 530 -24.44 10.12 24.73
CA GLY A 530 -25.37 8.98 24.62
C GLY A 530 -26.67 9.37 23.90
N VAL A 531 -26.53 9.91 22.69
CA VAL A 531 -27.50 10.82 22.06
C VAL A 531 -28.93 10.29 22.14
N HIS A 532 -29.82 11.10 22.73
CA HIS A 532 -31.25 10.97 22.57
C HIS A 532 -31.60 11.20 21.09
N GLY A 533 -31.91 10.11 20.39
CA GLY A 533 -32.63 10.06 19.13
C GLY A 533 -33.78 9.07 19.28
#